data_AF-A0A8K0WHB7-F1
#
_entry.id   AF-A0A8K0WHB7-F1
#
_cell.length_a   1.000
_cell.length_b   1.000
_cell.length_c   1.000
_cell.angle_alpha   90.00
_cell.angle_beta   90.00
_cell.angle_gamma   90.00
#
_symmetry.space_group_name_H-M   'P 1'
#
loop_
_entity.id
_entity.type
_entity.pdbx_description
1 polymer ?
#
loop_
_entity_poly.entity_id
_entity_poly.type
_entity_poly.pdbx_seq_one_letter_code
_entity_poly.pdbx_strand_id
1 'polypeptide(L)'
;MDSTAKCFQEESFPNHCEGKKPFKTSLSADWLNIDICVEGSFETVPWNTSRDKQEHSERMWLSLRWDVPKDDEYYPFAKNENWVLRCESVSRRGWFELPNSVNPMPGPLLDEWPSLRKLELEYND
;
A
#
# COMPACT_ATOMS: atom_id res chain seq x y z
N MET A 1 -3.75 12.64 -2.94
CA MET A 1 -2.92 11.44 -2.74
C MET A 1 -3.34 10.47 -3.83
N ASP A 2 -2.41 10.13 -4.73
CA ASP A 2 -2.65 9.13 -5.76
C ASP A 2 -1.99 7.84 -5.29
N SER A 3 -2.74 6.75 -5.22
CA SER A 3 -2.22 5.47 -4.74
C SER A 3 -2.88 4.35 -5.51
N THR A 4 -2.06 3.39 -5.93
CA THR A 4 -2.53 2.18 -6.59
C THR A 4 -2.04 0.96 -5.84
N ALA A 5 -2.83 -0.11 -5.87
CA ALA A 5 -2.45 -1.40 -5.32
C ALA A 5 -2.79 -2.50 -6.30
N LYS A 6 -1.91 -3.50 -6.41
CA LYS A 6 -2.13 -4.71 -7.20
C LYS A 6 -1.81 -5.92 -6.34
N CYS A 7 -2.72 -6.88 -6.30
CA CYS A 7 -2.53 -8.11 -5.55
C CYS A 7 -2.48 -9.31 -6.49
N PHE A 8 -1.62 -10.26 -6.15
CA PHE A 8 -1.39 -11.49 -6.88
C PHE A 8 -1.54 -12.66 -5.92
N GLN A 9 -2.22 -13.71 -6.35
CA GLN A 9 -2.22 -14.96 -5.62
C GLN A 9 -0.87 -15.65 -5.84
N GLU A 10 -0.27 -16.09 -4.75
CA GLU A 10 1.04 -16.73 -4.73
C GLU A 10 0.91 -18.14 -4.13
N GLU A 11 1.84 -19.02 -4.46
CA GLU A 11 1.82 -20.41 -3.98
C GLU A 11 2.27 -20.53 -2.52
N SER A 12 3.11 -19.61 -2.04
CA SER A 12 3.71 -19.68 -0.71
C SER A 12 3.93 -18.32 -0.06
N PHE A 13 3.79 -18.31 1.26
CA PHE A 13 4.10 -17.14 2.09
C PHE A 13 5.62 -17.08 2.31
N PRO A 14 6.22 -15.88 2.34
CA PRO A 14 7.67 -15.76 2.44
C PRO A 14 8.19 -16.27 3.79
N ASN A 15 9.29 -17.02 3.76
CA ASN A 15 9.96 -17.51 4.98
C ASN A 15 10.53 -16.37 5.83
N HIS A 16 10.98 -15.30 5.17
CA HIS A 16 11.50 -14.08 5.79
C HIS A 16 10.73 -12.87 5.29
N CYS A 17 10.40 -11.95 6.20
CA CYS A 17 9.78 -10.68 5.83
C CYS A 17 10.90 -9.67 5.59
N GLU A 18 11.12 -9.28 4.34
CA GLU A 18 12.26 -8.44 3.96
C GLU A 18 12.21 -7.06 4.61
N GLY A 19 13.37 -6.49 4.95
CA GLY A 19 13.51 -5.13 5.47
C GLY A 19 14.21 -5.05 6.83
N LYS A 20 14.53 -3.81 7.25
CA LYS A 20 15.26 -3.57 8.52
C LYS A 20 14.40 -3.86 9.75
N LYS A 21 13.13 -3.46 9.70
CA LYS A 21 12.15 -3.59 10.78
C LYS A 21 10.77 -3.83 10.17
N PRO A 22 10.59 -4.95 9.44
CA PRO A 22 9.33 -5.25 8.78
C PRO A 22 8.19 -5.34 9.81
N PHE A 23 6.96 -5.02 9.39
CA PHE A 23 5.79 -5.29 10.21
C PHE A 23 5.37 -6.74 9.98
N LYS A 24 5.51 -7.57 11.01
CA LYS A 24 5.11 -8.98 10.99
C LYS A 24 4.17 -9.26 12.14
N THR A 25 3.00 -9.83 11.85
CA THR A 25 2.03 -10.24 12.88
C THR A 25 1.24 -11.44 12.41
N SER A 26 0.65 -12.15 13.38
CA SER A 26 -0.26 -13.26 13.14
C SER A 26 -1.49 -13.08 14.02
N LEU A 27 -2.66 -13.38 13.47
CA LEU A 27 -3.93 -13.34 14.17
C LEU A 27 -4.68 -14.63 13.91
N SER A 28 -5.30 -15.17 14.95
CA SER A 28 -6.06 -16.42 14.89
C SER A 28 -7.46 -16.15 15.44
N ALA A 29 -8.48 -16.57 14.71
CA ALA A 29 -9.88 -16.48 15.12
C ALA A 29 -10.56 -17.81 14.75
N ASP A 30 -11.03 -18.55 15.75
CA ASP A 30 -11.57 -19.90 15.61
C ASP A 30 -10.66 -20.81 14.77
N TRP A 31 -11.08 -21.15 13.55
CA TRP A 31 -10.33 -22.01 12.61
C TRP A 31 -9.53 -21.23 11.58
N LEU A 32 -9.59 -19.90 11.58
CA LEU A 32 -8.87 -19.05 10.64
C LEU A 32 -7.59 -18.51 11.28
N ASN A 33 -6.47 -18.82 10.65
CA ASN A 33 -5.17 -18.26 10.95
C ASN A 33 -4.75 -17.33 9.82
N ILE A 34 -4.37 -16.11 10.18
CA ILE A 34 -3.93 -15.08 9.24
C ILE A 34 -2.52 -14.65 9.61
N ASP A 35 -1.60 -14.73 8.66
CA ASP A 35 -0.24 -14.21 8.79
C ASP A 35 -0.06 -13.00 7.89
N ILE A 36 0.52 -11.94 8.45
CA ILE A 36 0.77 -10.68 7.76
C ILE A 36 2.28 -10.40 7.80
N CYS A 37 2.82 -10.06 6.64
CA CYS A 37 4.19 -9.55 6.50
C CYS A 37 4.15 -8.31 5.60
N VAL A 38 4.55 -7.15 6.13
CA VAL A 38 4.79 -5.94 5.34
C VAL A 38 6.28 -5.68 5.34
N GLU A 39 6.86 -5.72 4.14
CA GLU A 39 8.29 -5.53 3.94
C GLU A 39 8.70 -4.09 4.27
N GLY A 40 9.98 -3.89 4.63
CA GLY A 40 10.55 -2.57 4.88
C GLY A 40 10.77 -2.27 6.36
N SER A 41 10.30 -1.11 6.82
CA SER A 41 10.55 -0.62 8.17
C SER A 41 9.37 0.20 8.70
N PHE A 42 8.65 -0.33 9.69
CA PHE A 42 7.50 0.39 10.29
C PHE A 42 7.90 1.61 11.13
N GLU A 43 9.19 1.79 11.43
CA GLU A 43 9.69 2.95 12.18
C GLU A 43 10.15 4.11 11.30
N THR A 44 10.21 3.91 9.98
CA THR A 44 10.71 4.95 9.07
C THR A 44 9.56 5.71 8.44
N VAL A 45 9.66 7.03 8.42
CA VAL A 45 8.76 7.86 7.61
C VAL A 45 9.21 7.76 6.15
N PRO A 46 8.35 7.28 5.23
CA PRO A 46 8.75 7.07 3.83
C PRO A 46 8.90 8.37 3.05
N TRP A 47 8.39 9.48 3.58
CA TRP A 47 8.38 10.79 2.93
C TRP A 47 9.47 11.70 3.49
N ASN A 48 10.21 12.34 2.59
CA ASN A 48 11.10 13.44 2.93
C ASN A 48 10.34 14.79 2.92
N THR A 49 11.03 15.86 3.32
CA THR A 49 10.48 17.23 3.39
C THR A 49 10.50 17.97 2.05
N SER A 50 10.94 17.35 0.96
CA SER A 50 10.90 17.96 -0.36
C SER A 50 9.47 18.21 -0.80
N ARG A 51 9.29 19.28 -1.58
CA ARG A 51 8.04 19.62 -2.25
C ARG A 51 7.93 18.97 -3.64
N ASP A 52 9.01 18.37 -4.13
CA ASP A 52 8.97 17.61 -5.38
C ASP A 52 8.07 16.38 -5.22
N LYS A 53 7.63 15.82 -6.34
CA LYS A 53 6.87 14.58 -6.32
C LYS A 53 7.72 13.46 -5.73
N GLN A 54 7.15 12.78 -4.77
CA GLN A 54 7.73 11.62 -4.13
C GLN A 54 6.86 10.41 -4.42
N GLU A 55 7.50 9.29 -4.76
CA GLU A 55 6.86 8.00 -4.94
C GLU A 55 7.45 7.02 -3.93
N HIS A 56 6.58 6.26 -3.29
CA HIS A 56 6.95 5.23 -2.34
C HIS A 56 6.21 3.94 -2.67
N SER A 57 6.92 2.83 -2.59
CA SER A 57 6.38 1.50 -2.88
C SER A 57 6.47 0.62 -1.64
N GLU A 58 5.38 -0.08 -1.33
CA GLU A 58 5.32 -1.03 -0.24
C GLU A 58 4.88 -2.40 -0.77
N ARG A 59 5.36 -3.46 -0.13
CA ARG A 59 4.95 -4.83 -0.42
C ARG A 59 4.39 -5.47 0.85
N MET A 60 3.21 -6.05 0.71
CA MET A 60 2.53 -6.80 1.75
C MET A 60 2.27 -8.23 1.29
N TRP A 61 2.43 -9.16 2.21
CA TRP A 61 2.05 -10.55 2.08
C TRP A 61 0.97 -10.86 3.11
N LEU A 62 -0.02 -11.63 2.67
CA LEU A 62 -1.12 -12.09 3.51
C LEU A 62 -1.30 -13.60 3.28
N SER A 63 -1.20 -14.42 4.33
CA SER A 63 -1.57 -15.83 4.27
C SER A 63 -2.84 -16.05 5.07
N LEU A 64 -3.81 -16.74 4.49
CA LEU A 64 -5.00 -17.22 5.18
C LEU A 64 -4.96 -18.73 5.18
N ARG A 65 -5.04 -19.31 6.37
CA ARG A 65 -5.01 -20.75 6.60
C ARG A 65 -6.18 -21.16 7.45
N TRP A 66 -6.96 -22.10 6.94
CA TRP A 66 -8.08 -22.68 7.65
C TRP A 66 -7.68 -24.01 8.28
N ASP A 67 -7.86 -24.13 9.59
CA ASP A 67 -7.64 -25.35 10.37
C ASP A 67 -8.99 -25.88 10.86
N VAL A 68 -9.82 -26.30 9.91
CA VAL A 68 -11.15 -26.86 10.21
C VAL A 68 -11.01 -28.34 10.55
N PRO A 69 -11.56 -28.81 11.68
CA PRO A 69 -11.59 -30.23 12.01
C PRO A 69 -12.24 -31.04 10.89
N LYS A 70 -11.60 -32.16 10.52
CA LYS A 70 -12.05 -33.01 9.39
C LYS A 70 -13.45 -33.62 9.57
N ASP A 71 -13.95 -33.65 10.80
CA ASP A 71 -15.22 -34.29 11.15
C ASP A 71 -16.42 -33.30 11.16
N ASP A 72 -16.18 -32.01 10.89
CA ASP A 72 -17.24 -30.99 10.90
C ASP A 72 -17.80 -30.77 9.48
N GLU A 73 -18.61 -31.73 9.00
CA GLU A 73 -19.32 -31.67 7.72
C GLU A 73 -20.42 -30.57 7.66
N TYR A 74 -20.71 -29.90 8.78
CA TYR A 74 -21.82 -28.95 8.87
C TYR A 74 -21.52 -27.56 8.33
N TYR A 75 -20.27 -27.27 7.94
CA TYR A 75 -19.88 -25.96 7.44
C TYR A 75 -19.98 -25.86 5.90
N PRO A 76 -20.96 -25.11 5.35
CA PRO A 76 -21.15 -24.99 3.90
C PRO A 76 -20.02 -24.22 3.18
N PHE A 77 -19.02 -23.74 3.91
CA PHE A 77 -17.82 -23.08 3.39
C PHE A 77 -16.65 -24.04 3.14
N ALA A 78 -16.87 -25.37 3.13
CA ALA A 78 -15.87 -26.43 2.91
C ALA A 78 -15.00 -26.34 1.63
N LYS A 79 -15.08 -25.26 0.85
CA LYS A 79 -14.01 -24.79 -0.03
C LYS A 79 -13.06 -23.83 0.70
N ASN A 80 -12.60 -24.25 1.88
CA ASN A 80 -11.62 -23.51 2.68
C ASN A 80 -10.22 -23.71 2.06
N GLU A 81 -10.01 -23.14 0.88
CA GLU A 81 -8.69 -23.14 0.27
C GLU A 81 -7.79 -22.19 1.05
N ASN A 82 -6.61 -22.66 1.43
CA ASN A 82 -5.56 -21.78 1.95
C ASN A 82 -5.04 -20.96 0.79
N TRP A 83 -4.90 -19.66 0.98
CA TRP A 83 -4.36 -18.79 -0.06
C TRP A 83 -3.36 -17.80 0.52
N VAL A 84 -2.43 -17.42 -0.35
CA VAL A 84 -1.42 -16.40 -0.09
C VAL A 84 -1.63 -15.30 -1.12
N LEU A 85 -1.68 -14.04 -0.67
CA LEU A 85 -1.59 -12.88 -1.53
C LEU A 85 -0.27 -12.16 -1.32
N ARG A 86 0.31 -11.71 -2.43
CA ARG A 86 1.30 -10.64 -2.47
C ARG A 86 0.66 -9.40 -3.07
N CYS A 87 0.59 -8.33 -2.30
CA CYS A 87 0.11 -7.02 -2.73
C CYS A 87 1.27 -6.04 -2.82
N GLU A 88 1.32 -5.29 -3.92
CA GLU A 88 2.26 -4.20 -4.14
C GLU A 88 1.47 -2.91 -4.26
N SER A 89 1.81 -1.93 -3.41
CA SER A 89 1.25 -0.59 -3.47
C SER A 89 2.29 0.40 -3.94
N VAL A 90 1.83 1.41 -4.67
CA VAL A 90 2.61 2.59 -5.03
C VAL A 90 1.81 3.81 -4.59
N SER A 91 2.36 4.57 -3.67
CA SER A 91 1.78 5.81 -3.16
C SER A 91 2.60 6.99 -3.66
N ARG A 92 1.90 8.03 -4.10
CA ARG A 92 2.49 9.28 -4.58
C ARG A 92 2.05 10.45 -3.71
N ARG A 93 3.04 11.24 -3.29
CA ARG A 93 2.86 12.50 -2.57
C ARG A 93 3.49 13.62 -3.39
N GLY A 94 2.80 14.75 -3.49
CA GLY A 94 3.30 15.92 -4.18
C GLY A 94 2.30 17.06 -4.07
N TRP A 95 2.62 18.16 -4.73
CA TRP A 95 1.76 19.33 -4.84
C TRP A 95 1.12 19.38 -6.22
N PHE A 96 -0.01 20.06 -6.33
CA PHE A 96 -0.72 20.27 -7.59
C PHE A 96 -1.32 21.66 -7.61
N GLU A 97 -1.61 22.16 -8.80
CA GLU A 97 -2.24 23.46 -9.00
C GLU A 97 -3.73 23.39 -8.60
N LEU A 98 -4.18 24.35 -7.80
CA LEU A 98 -5.60 24.47 -7.45
C LEU A 98 -6.39 25.02 -8.64
N PRO A 99 -7.68 24.67 -8.76
CA PRO A 99 -8.54 25.31 -9.74
C PRO A 99 -8.56 26.84 -9.61
N ASN A 100 -8.59 27.55 -10.73
CA ASN A 100 -8.77 28.99 -10.80
C ASN A 100 -9.80 29.38 -11.88
N SER A 101 -9.97 30.68 -12.13
CA SER A 101 -10.96 31.20 -13.09
C SER A 101 -10.70 30.79 -14.56
N VAL A 102 -9.46 30.41 -14.89
CA VAL A 102 -9.04 29.98 -16.22
C VAL A 102 -9.05 28.45 -16.34
N ASN A 103 -8.58 27.77 -15.28
CA ASN A 103 -8.46 26.32 -15.17
C ASN A 103 -9.41 25.80 -14.07
N PRO A 104 -10.64 25.39 -14.41
CA PRO A 104 -11.64 25.00 -13.41
C PRO A 104 -11.39 23.63 -12.76
N MET A 105 -10.37 22.89 -13.22
CA MET A 105 -10.00 21.58 -12.68
C MET A 105 -8.62 21.65 -12.01
N PRO A 106 -8.38 20.85 -10.96
CA PRO A 106 -7.06 20.76 -10.36
C PRO A 106 -6.07 20.17 -11.37
N GLY A 107 -4.84 20.69 -11.36
CA GLY A 107 -3.75 20.15 -12.17
C GLY A 107 -3.28 18.77 -11.68
N PRO A 108 -2.45 18.08 -12.48
CA PRO A 108 -1.76 16.87 -12.02
C PRO A 108 -0.75 17.20 -10.91
N LEU A 109 -0.24 16.16 -10.24
CA LEU A 109 0.90 16.32 -9.34
C LEU A 109 2.12 16.86 -10.10
N LEU A 110 2.72 17.91 -9.55
CA LEU A 110 3.94 18.53 -10.06
C LEU A 110 5.13 17.62 -9.78
N ASP A 111 5.90 17.30 -10.83
CA ASP A 111 7.13 16.51 -10.70
C ASP A 111 8.17 17.20 -9.82
N GLU A 112 8.34 18.50 -10.03
CA GLU A 112 9.27 19.35 -9.29
C GLU A 112 8.55 20.58 -8.75
N TRP A 113 8.96 21.05 -7.57
CA TRP A 113 8.42 22.27 -7.00
C TRP A 113 8.88 23.49 -7.82
N PRO A 114 7.95 24.35 -8.26
CA PRO A 114 8.30 25.52 -9.05
C PRO A 114 9.28 26.45 -8.31
N SER A 115 10.19 27.07 -9.07
CA SER A 115 11.04 28.14 -8.53
C SER A 115 10.21 29.32 -8.05
N LEU A 116 10.75 30.11 -7.10
CA LEU A 116 10.07 31.31 -6.58
C LEU A 116 9.62 32.25 -7.70
N ARG A 117 10.48 32.49 -8.70
CA ARG A 117 10.14 33.32 -9.87
C ARG A 117 8.95 32.76 -10.66
N LYS A 118 8.87 31.44 -10.82
CA LYS A 118 7.77 30.79 -11.54
C LYS A 118 6.47 30.90 -10.73
N LEU A 119 6.54 30.69 -9.42
CA LEU A 119 5.40 30.92 -8.53
C LEU A 119 4.89 32.36 -8.64
N GLU A 120 5.79 33.33 -8.64
CA GLU A 120 5.45 34.75 -8.69
C GLU A 120 4.75 35.19 -9.97
N LEU A 121 5.14 34.59 -11.11
CA LEU A 121 4.71 35.01 -12.43
C LEU A 121 3.57 34.17 -13.02
N GLU A 122 3.49 32.88 -12.66
CA GLU A 122 2.61 31.91 -13.33
C GLU A 122 1.56 31.31 -12.40
N TYR A 123 1.71 31.45 -11.07
CA TYR A 123 0.80 30.85 -10.08
C TYR A 123 0.17 31.87 -9.12
N ASN A 124 0.45 33.16 -9.29
CA ASN A 124 -0.26 34.22 -8.60
C ASN A 124 -1.43 34.68 -9.48
N ASP A 125 -2.65 34.37 -9.05
CA ASP A 125 -3.90 34.93 -9.60
C ASP A 125 -3.98 36.46 -9.36
#